data_AF-A0A8B6BMC3-F1
#
_entry.id   AF-A0A8B6BMC3-F1
#
_cell.length_a   1.000
_cell.length_b   1.000
_cell.length_c   1.000
_cell.angle_alpha   90.00
_cell.angle_beta   90.00
_cell.angle_gamma   90.00
#
_symmetry.space_group_name_H-M   'P 1'
#
loop_
_entity.id
_entity.type
_entity.pdbx_description
1 polymer ?
#
loop_
_entity_poly.entity_id
_entity_poly.type
_entity_poly.pdbx_seq_one_letter_code
_entity_poly.pdbx_strand_id
1 'polypeptide(L)'
;MEFFYRDIVKILQMNHAISISLRQVKRYLKEMNLARRKDYSNIRSVFNFVHTQVTSYGPAHGYRWMYQKCKRHGFKIKRDHISLMLNTIDPEGVYLRARRRLKRREYFSRGPNFCWHLDSYDKLKRYGLCINACIDGFSRKIIWLKVGRSSSNPKVIARYFIDAIEEHRGHPYSMRGDMGTENGLVAVMQTLFAGDEVTIPFIYGKSTMNTRIESWWGILRKKCCQVWISAMKGLQERGQFFRRQT
;
A
#
# COMPACT_ATOMS: atom_id res chain seq x y z
N MET A 1 -5.40 11.06 27.61
CA MET A 1 -6.12 9.99 28.30
C MET A 1 -7.44 9.75 27.55
N GLU A 2 -7.69 8.54 27.06
CA GLU A 2 -8.90 8.26 26.27
C GLU A 2 -9.98 7.68 27.20
N PHE A 3 -10.99 8.47 27.57
CA PHE A 3 -12.05 8.07 28.52
C PHE A 3 -13.17 7.29 27.84
N PHE A 4 -13.33 6.01 28.16
CA PHE A 4 -14.38 5.15 27.61
C PHE A 4 -15.73 5.34 28.33
N TYR A 5 -16.82 4.88 27.71
CA TYR A 5 -18.15 4.92 28.33
C TYR A 5 -18.22 4.17 29.67
N ARG A 6 -17.35 3.16 29.88
CA ARG A 6 -17.20 2.45 31.17
C ARG A 6 -16.66 3.35 32.26
N ASP A 7 -15.82 4.32 31.91
CA ASP A 7 -15.24 5.27 32.85
C ASP A 7 -16.31 6.26 33.31
N ILE A 8 -17.25 6.64 32.43
CA ILE A 8 -18.42 7.45 32.78
C ILE A 8 -19.28 6.73 33.82
N VAL A 9 -19.56 5.44 33.63
CA VAL A 9 -20.30 4.62 34.61
C VAL A 9 -19.59 4.62 35.97
N LYS A 10 -18.28 4.39 35.98
CA LYS A 10 -17.49 4.37 37.22
C LYS A 10 -17.48 5.72 37.92
N ILE A 11 -17.29 6.81 37.19
CA ILE A 11 -17.28 8.18 37.75
C ILE A 11 -18.65 8.54 38.34
N LEU A 12 -19.74 8.20 37.66
CA LEU A 12 -21.09 8.42 38.17
C LEU A 12 -21.36 7.62 39.46
N GLN A 13 -20.87 6.38 39.52
CA GLN A 13 -20.98 5.57 40.73
C GLN A 13 -20.13 6.13 41.88
N MET A 14 -18.88 6.51 41.61
CA MET A 14 -17.92 6.93 42.65
C MET A 14 -18.20 8.34 43.18
N ASN A 15 -18.54 9.29 42.31
CA ASN A 15 -18.65 10.69 42.69
C ASN A 15 -20.09 11.13 42.98
N HIS A 16 -21.08 10.38 42.48
CA HIS A 16 -22.49 10.76 42.56
C HIS A 16 -23.41 9.63 43.06
N ALA A 17 -22.87 8.45 43.40
CA ALA A 17 -23.64 7.27 43.81
C ALA A 17 -24.71 6.82 42.79
N ILE A 18 -24.56 7.19 41.52
CA ILE A 18 -25.50 6.84 40.45
C ILE A 18 -25.08 5.52 39.80
N SER A 19 -25.86 4.46 40.05
CA SER A 19 -25.66 3.15 39.42
C SER A 19 -26.50 3.03 38.15
N ILE A 20 -25.85 3.14 36.99
CA ILE A 20 -26.50 2.96 35.69
C ILE A 20 -25.69 2.05 34.77
N SER A 21 -26.42 1.28 33.98
CA SER A 21 -25.81 0.43 32.96
C SER A 21 -25.21 1.24 31.82
N LEU A 22 -24.24 0.65 31.13
CA LEU A 22 -23.61 1.23 29.93
C LEU A 22 -24.65 1.51 28.82
N ARG A 23 -25.74 0.74 28.76
CA ARG A 23 -26.87 0.97 27.85
C ARG A 23 -27.62 2.24 28.19
N GLN A 24 -27.88 2.49 29.49
CA GLN A 24 -28.52 3.71 29.97
C GLN A 24 -27.64 4.94 29.71
N VAL A 25 -26.32 4.86 29.97
CA VAL A 25 -25.39 5.96 29.63
C VAL A 25 -25.48 6.32 28.16
N LYS A 26 -25.41 5.33 27.26
CA LYS A 26 -25.51 5.58 25.81
C LYS A 26 -26.86 6.18 25.41
N ARG A 27 -27.95 5.74 26.05
CA ARG A 27 -29.30 6.28 25.81
C ARG A 27 -29.39 7.74 26.24
N TYR A 28 -28.99 8.06 27.47
CA TYR A 28 -29.05 9.43 27.99
C TYR A 28 -28.16 10.40 27.21
N LEU A 29 -26.94 9.98 26.83
CA LEU A 29 -26.08 10.79 25.97
C LEU A 29 -26.75 11.09 24.61
N LYS A 30 -27.50 10.13 24.05
CA LYS A 30 -28.25 10.32 22.81
C LYS A 30 -29.44 11.26 23.00
N GLU A 31 -30.24 11.06 24.04
CA GLU A 31 -31.40 11.90 24.38
C GLU A 31 -30.99 13.36 24.66
N MET A 32 -29.85 13.56 25.32
CA MET A 32 -29.29 14.88 25.61
C MET A 32 -28.47 15.47 24.44
N ASN A 33 -28.38 14.76 23.30
CA ASN A 33 -27.59 15.15 22.13
C ASN A 33 -26.10 15.43 22.45
N LEU A 34 -25.55 14.72 23.44
CA LEU A 34 -24.17 14.85 23.89
C LEU A 34 -23.27 13.88 23.13
N ALA A 35 -22.30 14.44 22.40
CA ALA A 35 -21.24 13.68 21.76
C ALA A 35 -19.89 14.02 22.40
N ARG A 36 -18.96 13.05 22.39
CA ARG A 36 -17.57 13.32 22.78
C ARG A 36 -17.07 14.51 21.97
N ARG A 37 -16.52 15.54 22.64
CA ARG A 37 -15.87 16.66 21.95
C ARG A 37 -14.80 16.10 21.02
N LYS A 38 -14.94 16.42 19.74
CA LYS A 38 -13.98 16.05 18.71
C LYS A 38 -13.18 17.31 18.49
N ASP A 39 -11.98 17.39 19.05
CA ASP A 39 -11.07 18.54 18.90
C ASP A 39 -10.59 18.62 17.45
N TYR A 40 -11.51 18.96 16.54
CA TYR A 40 -11.18 19.05 15.13
C TYR A 40 -10.25 20.23 14.91
N SER A 41 -9.23 19.99 14.10
CA SER A 41 -8.27 21.01 13.74
C SER A 41 -8.95 22.11 12.92
N ASN A 42 -8.43 23.33 13.03
CA ASN A 42 -8.91 24.47 12.27
C ASN A 42 -8.91 24.16 10.76
N ILE A 43 -10.05 24.38 10.12
CA ILE A 43 -10.28 23.98 8.73
C ILE A 43 -9.35 24.70 7.75
N ARG A 44 -8.96 25.94 8.05
CA ARG A 44 -8.05 26.75 7.23
C ARG A 44 -6.63 26.20 7.28
N SER A 45 -6.15 25.83 8.47
CA SER A 45 -4.84 25.21 8.63
C SER A 45 -4.74 23.88 7.88
N VAL A 46 -5.81 23.06 7.96
CA VAL A 46 -5.88 21.79 7.21
C VAL A 46 -5.95 22.04 5.71
N PHE A 47 -6.74 23.03 5.26
CA PHE A 47 -6.83 23.40 3.85
C PHE A 47 -5.47 23.81 3.28
N ASN A 48 -4.74 24.69 3.98
CA ASN A 48 -3.41 25.13 3.56
C ASN A 48 -2.45 23.94 3.45
N PHE A 49 -2.45 23.03 4.44
CA PHE A 49 -1.67 21.81 4.37
C PHE A 49 -2.03 20.95 3.16
N VAL A 50 -3.33 20.69 2.93
CA VAL A 50 -3.81 19.90 1.78
C VAL A 50 -3.39 20.56 0.47
N HIS A 51 -3.53 21.88 0.37
CA HIS A 51 -3.12 22.67 -0.80
C HIS A 51 -1.62 22.50 -1.08
N THR A 52 -0.75 22.77 -0.10
CA THR A 52 0.70 22.55 -0.24
C THR A 52 1.02 21.10 -0.65
N GLN A 53 0.33 20.12 -0.06
CA GLN A 53 0.54 18.72 -0.41
C GLN A 53 0.17 18.37 -1.86
N VAL A 54 -0.86 19.03 -2.42
CA VAL A 54 -1.26 18.87 -3.81
C VAL A 54 -0.31 19.60 -4.76
N THR A 55 0.07 20.84 -4.44
CA THR A 55 0.95 21.66 -5.29
C THR A 55 2.38 21.11 -5.33
N SER A 56 2.97 20.74 -4.19
CA SER A 56 4.37 20.31 -4.12
C SER A 56 4.61 18.86 -4.53
N TYR A 57 3.66 17.95 -4.27
CA TYR A 57 3.81 16.51 -4.57
C TYR A 57 2.89 16.02 -5.70
N GLY A 58 2.16 16.95 -6.32
CA GLY A 58 1.25 16.71 -7.43
C GLY A 58 -0.11 16.14 -7.03
N PRO A 59 -1.10 16.17 -7.95
CA PRO A 59 -2.48 15.73 -7.74
C PRO A 59 -2.63 14.20 -7.64
N ALA A 60 -1.56 13.42 -7.48
CA ALA A 60 -1.63 11.95 -7.46
C ALA A 60 -2.33 11.36 -6.22
N HIS A 61 -2.59 12.18 -5.19
CA HIS A 61 -3.05 11.75 -3.88
C HIS A 61 -4.55 11.99 -3.66
N GLY A 62 -5.37 10.96 -3.85
CA GLY A 62 -6.80 11.01 -3.53
C GLY A 62 -7.10 11.14 -2.02
N TYR A 63 -8.36 11.40 -1.69
CA TYR A 63 -8.79 11.78 -0.33
C TYR A 63 -8.39 10.80 0.78
N ARG A 64 -8.38 9.49 0.54
CA ARG A 64 -7.95 8.50 1.56
C ARG A 64 -6.48 8.66 1.95
N TRP A 65 -5.64 8.94 0.96
CA TRP A 65 -4.22 9.20 1.19
C TRP A 65 -4.02 10.55 1.87
N MET A 66 -4.73 11.57 1.42
CA MET A 66 -4.65 12.89 2.02
C MET A 66 -5.15 12.88 3.48
N TYR A 67 -6.16 12.07 3.78
CA TYR A 67 -6.62 11.81 5.15
C TYR A 67 -5.54 11.20 6.04
N GLN A 68 -4.81 10.20 5.54
CA GLN A 68 -3.70 9.62 6.29
C GLN A 68 -2.56 10.62 6.50
N LYS A 69 -2.26 11.46 5.49
CA LYS A 69 -1.26 12.54 5.63
C LYS A 69 -1.68 13.55 6.70
N CYS A 70 -2.92 14.01 6.67
CA CYS A 70 -3.47 14.90 7.68
C CYS A 70 -3.37 14.29 9.08
N LYS A 71 -3.76 13.02 9.24
CA LYS A 71 -3.68 12.30 10.51
C LYS A 71 -2.23 12.17 11.01
N ARG A 72 -1.28 11.84 10.12
CA ARG A 72 0.16 11.76 10.46
C ARG A 72 0.75 13.11 10.86
N HIS A 73 0.25 14.20 10.27
CA HIS A 73 0.62 15.57 10.62
C HIS A 73 -0.10 16.06 11.90
N GLY A 74 -0.87 15.21 12.58
CA GLY A 74 -1.57 15.55 13.82
C GLY A 74 -2.94 16.20 13.63
N PHE A 75 -3.41 16.37 12.39
CA PHE A 75 -4.74 16.93 12.15
C PHE A 75 -5.85 15.93 12.47
N LYS A 76 -6.82 16.39 13.26
CA LYS A 76 -8.10 15.71 13.49
C LYS A 76 -9.14 16.34 12.56
N ILE A 77 -9.58 15.63 11.53
CA ILE A 77 -10.60 16.11 10.58
C ILE A 77 -11.46 14.94 10.08
N LYS A 78 -12.68 15.23 9.60
CA LYS A 78 -13.53 14.24 8.92
C LYS A 78 -12.99 13.93 7.52
N ARG A 79 -13.15 12.68 7.07
CA ARG A 79 -12.77 12.26 5.71
C ARG A 79 -13.50 13.06 4.64
N ASP A 80 -14.78 13.35 4.88
CA ASP A 80 -15.64 14.02 3.90
C ASP A 80 -15.18 15.45 3.64
N HIS A 81 -14.70 16.15 4.67
CA HIS A 81 -14.13 17.49 4.51
C HIS A 81 -12.87 17.47 3.63
N ILE A 82 -11.99 16.48 3.78
CA ILE A 82 -10.82 16.35 2.90
C ILE A 82 -11.26 16.04 1.47
N SER A 83 -12.29 15.21 1.29
CA SER A 83 -12.84 14.94 -0.04
C SER A 83 -13.37 16.22 -0.69
N LEU A 84 -14.09 17.05 0.07
CA LEU A 84 -14.58 18.34 -0.41
C LEU A 84 -13.42 19.28 -0.76
N MET A 85 -12.45 19.44 0.15
CA MET A 85 -11.26 20.26 -0.08
C MET A 85 -10.51 19.85 -1.35
N LEU A 86 -10.31 18.54 -1.57
CA LEU A 86 -9.66 18.05 -2.78
C LEU A 86 -10.50 18.28 -4.03
N ASN A 87 -11.82 18.22 -3.95
CA ASN A 87 -12.68 18.56 -5.08
C ASN A 87 -12.63 20.07 -5.38
N THR A 88 -12.45 20.91 -4.35
CA THR A 88 -12.24 22.35 -4.53
C THR A 88 -10.87 22.68 -5.12
N ILE A 89 -9.81 21.97 -4.71
CA ILE A 89 -8.43 22.22 -5.14
C ILE A 89 -8.10 21.58 -6.51
N ASP A 90 -8.62 20.37 -6.77
CA ASP A 90 -8.32 19.55 -7.94
C ASP A 90 -9.58 18.81 -8.44
N PRO A 91 -10.61 19.54 -8.95
CA PRO A 91 -11.86 18.94 -9.43
C PRO A 91 -11.63 17.98 -10.60
N GLU A 92 -10.78 18.36 -11.55
CA GLU A 92 -10.40 17.55 -12.71
C GLU A 92 -9.76 16.22 -12.29
N GLY A 93 -8.79 16.26 -11.37
CA GLY A 93 -8.15 15.04 -10.88
C GLY A 93 -9.11 14.17 -10.08
N VAL A 94 -10.06 14.74 -9.33
CA VAL A 94 -11.13 13.96 -8.66
C VAL A 94 -12.01 13.26 -9.69
N TYR A 95 -12.45 13.97 -10.74
CA TYR A 95 -13.25 13.41 -11.84
C TYR A 95 -12.53 12.28 -12.58
N LEU A 96 -11.27 12.49 -12.97
CA LEU A 96 -10.46 11.47 -13.65
C LEU A 96 -10.26 10.21 -12.80
N ARG A 97 -10.18 10.34 -11.46
CA ARG A 97 -10.11 9.21 -10.53
C ARG A 97 -11.44 8.47 -10.40
N ALA A 98 -12.57 9.19 -10.42
CA ALA A 98 -13.90 8.59 -10.36
C ALA A 98 -14.20 7.73 -11.59
N ARG A 99 -13.82 8.20 -12.79
CA ARG A 99 -14.04 7.48 -14.06
C ARG A 99 -13.24 6.18 -14.19
N ARG A 100 -12.09 6.05 -13.53
CA ARG A 100 -11.22 4.86 -13.61
C ARG A 100 -11.57 3.79 -12.57
N ARG A 101 -12.87 3.55 -12.34
CA ARG A 101 -13.33 2.52 -11.40
C ARG A 101 -13.05 1.12 -11.98
N LEU A 102 -11.85 0.60 -11.72
CA LEU A 102 -11.46 -0.78 -12.04
C LEU A 102 -12.55 -1.76 -11.57
N LYS A 103 -13.02 -2.63 -12.48
CA LYS A 103 -13.78 -3.84 -12.08
C LYS A 103 -12.89 -4.64 -11.14
N ARG A 104 -13.25 -4.70 -9.85
CA ARG A 104 -12.54 -5.52 -8.87
C ARG A 104 -12.79 -6.98 -9.23
N ARG A 105 -11.72 -7.71 -9.52
CA ARG A 105 -11.72 -9.17 -9.35
C ARG A 105 -11.50 -9.43 -7.87
N GLU A 106 -12.34 -10.26 -7.26
CA GLU A 106 -12.07 -10.73 -5.91
C GLU A 106 -10.82 -11.61 -5.95
N TYR A 107 -9.84 -11.24 -5.13
CA TYR A 107 -8.66 -12.07 -4.92
C TYR A 107 -8.79 -12.67 -3.53
N PHE A 108 -8.71 -14.00 -3.47
CA PHE A 108 -8.77 -14.78 -2.24
C PHE A 108 -7.40 -15.42 -1.97
N SER A 109 -6.98 -15.42 -0.70
CA SER A 109 -5.81 -16.16 -0.20
C SER A 109 -6.16 -16.73 1.17
N ARG A 110 -5.73 -17.96 1.45
CA ARG A 110 -6.08 -18.69 2.68
C ARG A 110 -5.41 -18.14 3.94
N GLY A 111 -4.31 -17.39 3.80
CA GLY A 111 -3.59 -16.80 4.91
C GLY A 111 -2.24 -16.20 4.49
N PRO A 112 -1.50 -15.61 5.45
CA PRO A 112 -0.11 -15.17 5.22
C PRO A 112 0.75 -16.35 4.72
N ASN A 113 1.71 -16.07 3.84
CA ASN A 113 2.61 -17.06 3.23
C ASN A 113 1.92 -18.16 2.42
N PHE A 114 0.60 -18.07 2.19
CA PHE A 114 -0.07 -19.04 1.34
C PHE A 114 0.35 -18.91 -0.13
N CYS A 115 0.49 -17.68 -0.63
CA CYS A 115 0.91 -17.43 -1.99
C CYS A 115 1.72 -16.13 -2.07
N TRP A 116 2.99 -16.24 -2.44
CA TRP A 116 3.88 -15.12 -2.70
C TRP A 116 3.90 -14.80 -4.20
N HIS A 117 3.85 -13.51 -4.54
CA HIS A 117 3.72 -13.01 -5.91
C HIS A 117 5.01 -12.31 -6.30
N LEU A 118 5.76 -12.89 -7.24
CA LEU A 118 7.05 -12.42 -7.75
C LEU A 118 6.88 -11.74 -9.11
N ASP A 119 7.55 -10.62 -9.33
CA ASP A 119 7.58 -9.91 -10.61
C ASP A 119 8.75 -8.91 -10.69
N SER A 120 9.04 -8.46 -11.92
CA SER A 120 10.08 -7.47 -12.23
C SER A 120 9.49 -6.21 -12.86
N TYR A 121 9.87 -5.04 -12.33
CA TYR A 121 9.46 -3.73 -12.81
C TYR A 121 10.52 -3.09 -13.71
N ASP A 122 10.26 -3.12 -15.00
CA ASP A 122 11.24 -2.74 -16.04
C ASP A 122 11.08 -1.29 -16.55
N LYS A 123 10.22 -0.44 -15.96
CA LYS A 123 10.01 0.93 -16.50
C LYS A 123 11.25 1.84 -16.41
N LEU A 124 12.18 1.50 -15.52
CA LEU A 124 13.47 2.17 -15.35
C LEU A 124 14.63 1.43 -16.05
N LYS A 125 14.37 0.28 -16.70
CA LYS A 125 15.39 -0.57 -17.34
C LYS A 125 16.19 0.16 -18.40
N ARG A 126 15.57 1.11 -19.11
CA ARG A 126 16.24 2.00 -20.07
C ARG A 126 17.37 2.84 -19.46
N TYR A 127 17.33 3.04 -18.14
CA TYR A 127 18.33 3.76 -17.36
C TYR A 127 19.28 2.79 -16.62
N GLY A 128 19.27 1.50 -16.96
CA GLY A 128 20.09 0.47 -16.33
C GLY A 128 19.61 0.03 -14.95
N LEU A 129 18.37 0.35 -14.58
CA LEU A 129 17.78 0.02 -13.28
C LEU A 129 16.55 -0.86 -13.45
N CYS A 130 16.64 -2.09 -12.98
CA CYS A 130 15.52 -3.02 -12.85
C CYS A 130 15.16 -3.17 -11.39
N ILE A 131 13.86 -3.22 -11.07
CA ILE A 131 13.40 -3.45 -9.70
C ILE A 131 12.71 -4.81 -9.66
N ASN A 132 13.23 -5.75 -8.89
CA ASN A 132 12.57 -7.02 -8.66
C ASN A 132 11.90 -7.01 -7.27
N ALA A 133 10.70 -7.55 -7.17
CA ALA A 133 9.98 -7.60 -5.90
C ALA A 133 9.20 -8.89 -5.74
N CYS A 134 8.90 -9.19 -4.48
CA CYS A 134 7.92 -10.19 -4.12
C CYS A 134 6.99 -9.65 -3.03
N ILE A 135 5.72 -10.02 -3.12
CA ILE A 135 4.67 -9.59 -2.18
C ILE A 135 3.82 -10.77 -1.72
N ASP A 136 3.51 -10.81 -0.43
CA ASP A 136 2.57 -11.78 0.11
C ASP A 136 1.14 -11.47 -0.35
N GLY A 137 0.46 -12.47 -0.92
CA GLY A 137 -0.85 -12.32 -1.53
C GLY A 137 -1.96 -12.00 -0.53
N PHE A 138 -1.80 -12.42 0.73
CA PHE A 138 -2.77 -12.18 1.80
C PHE A 138 -2.53 -10.82 2.49
N SER A 139 -1.41 -10.68 3.18
CA SER A 139 -1.06 -9.52 4.03
C SER A 139 -0.67 -8.28 3.23
N ARG A 140 -0.26 -8.45 1.96
CA ARG A 140 0.36 -7.40 1.13
C ARG A 140 1.71 -6.92 1.64
N LYS A 141 2.34 -7.67 2.55
CA LYS A 141 3.71 -7.43 2.98
C LYS A 141 4.64 -7.60 1.77
N ILE A 142 5.52 -6.64 1.54
CA ILE A 142 6.62 -6.79 0.59
C ILE A 142 7.65 -7.70 1.24
N ILE A 143 7.87 -8.86 0.63
CA ILE A 143 8.84 -9.87 1.06
C ILE A 143 10.24 -9.39 0.69
N TRP A 144 10.43 -8.95 -0.56
CA TRP A 144 11.64 -8.24 -0.95
C TRP A 144 11.33 -7.16 -1.99
N LEU A 145 12.23 -6.18 -2.05
CA LEU A 145 12.26 -5.12 -3.05
C LEU A 145 13.72 -4.76 -3.32
N LYS A 146 14.25 -5.21 -4.45
CA LYS A 146 15.67 -5.09 -4.76
C LYS A 146 15.86 -4.38 -6.11
N VAL A 147 16.76 -3.42 -6.13
CA VAL A 147 17.18 -2.72 -7.35
C VAL A 147 18.43 -3.42 -7.87
N GLY A 148 18.44 -3.77 -9.15
CA GLY A 148 19.56 -4.41 -9.81
C GLY A 148 19.80 -3.83 -11.21
N ARG A 149 20.92 -4.23 -11.81
CA ARG A 149 21.27 -3.83 -13.18
C ARG A 149 20.55 -4.65 -14.26
N SER A 150 20.09 -5.84 -13.89
CA SER A 150 19.35 -6.76 -14.75
C SER A 150 18.28 -7.47 -13.94
N SER A 151 17.09 -7.60 -14.50
CA SER A 151 15.99 -8.45 -14.03
C SER A 151 16.00 -9.83 -14.67
N SER A 152 16.96 -10.13 -15.54
CA SER A 152 16.93 -11.31 -16.42
C SER A 152 17.87 -12.43 -15.97
N ASN A 153 18.65 -12.24 -14.90
CA ASN A 153 19.57 -13.27 -14.39
C ASN A 153 18.86 -14.14 -13.33
N PRO A 154 18.61 -15.44 -13.62
CA PRO A 154 17.92 -16.31 -12.68
C PRO A 154 18.63 -16.46 -11.33
N LYS A 155 19.97 -16.44 -11.31
CA LYS A 155 20.76 -16.60 -10.08
C LYS A 155 20.53 -15.46 -9.09
N VAL A 156 20.30 -14.25 -9.61
CA VAL A 156 20.06 -13.06 -8.79
C VAL A 156 18.69 -13.16 -8.11
N ILE A 157 17.66 -13.56 -8.86
CA ILE A 157 16.30 -13.72 -8.32
C ILE A 157 16.25 -14.90 -7.33
N ALA A 158 16.92 -16.01 -7.66
CA ALA A 158 17.06 -17.14 -6.76
C ALA A 158 17.73 -16.75 -5.42
N ARG A 159 18.77 -15.92 -5.47
CA ARG A 159 19.40 -15.37 -4.26
C ARG A 159 18.40 -14.56 -3.43
N TYR A 160 17.63 -13.67 -4.05
CA TYR A 160 16.62 -12.89 -3.32
C TYR A 160 15.57 -13.78 -2.64
N PHE A 161 15.22 -14.88 -3.28
CA PHE A 161 14.30 -15.86 -2.71
C PHE A 161 14.89 -16.59 -1.50
N ILE A 162 16.14 -17.05 -1.59
CA ILE A 162 16.84 -17.70 -0.47
C ILE A 162 17.02 -16.73 0.70
N ASP A 163 17.51 -15.51 0.44
CA ASP A 163 17.67 -14.46 1.45
C ASP A 163 16.34 -14.19 2.17
N ALA A 164 15.22 -14.18 1.44
CA ALA A 164 13.89 -13.97 1.99
C ALA A 164 13.38 -15.14 2.84
N ILE A 165 13.66 -16.38 2.44
CA ILE A 165 13.33 -17.56 3.25
C ILE A 165 14.10 -17.52 4.57
N GLU A 166 15.38 -17.18 4.53
CA GLU A 166 16.22 -17.08 5.71
C GLU A 166 15.74 -15.96 6.65
N GLU A 167 15.48 -14.76 6.10
CA GLU A 167 14.98 -13.61 6.87
C GLU A 167 13.62 -13.89 7.52
N HIS A 168 12.72 -14.58 6.82
CA HIS A 168 11.38 -14.86 7.30
C HIS A 168 11.24 -16.22 8.00
N ARG A 169 12.34 -16.98 8.10
CA ARG A 169 12.41 -18.32 8.70
C ARG A 169 11.32 -19.26 8.18
N GLY A 170 11.07 -19.22 6.87
CA GLY A 170 10.03 -20.02 6.23
C GLY A 170 9.81 -19.69 4.77
N HIS A 171 9.35 -20.68 4.01
CA HIS A 171 8.96 -20.55 2.61
C HIS A 171 7.43 -20.43 2.47
N PRO A 172 6.93 -19.89 1.36
CA PRO A 172 5.49 -19.88 1.13
C PRO A 172 4.98 -21.28 0.80
N TYR A 173 3.67 -21.49 0.97
CA TYR A 173 3.00 -22.69 0.48
C TYR A 173 3.08 -22.77 -1.05
N SER A 174 2.84 -21.64 -1.74
CA SER A 174 3.01 -21.55 -3.19
C SER A 174 3.65 -20.22 -3.60
N MET A 175 4.36 -20.25 -4.73
CA MET A 175 4.84 -19.05 -5.42
C MET A 175 4.00 -18.81 -6.68
N ARG A 176 3.87 -17.55 -7.07
CA ARG A 176 3.26 -17.16 -8.35
C ARG A 176 4.18 -16.18 -9.05
N GLY A 177 4.43 -16.44 -10.33
CA GLY A 177 5.18 -15.57 -11.22
C GLY A 177 4.70 -15.72 -12.65
N ASP A 178 5.26 -14.90 -13.53
CA ASP A 178 5.12 -15.11 -14.96
C ASP A 178 6.02 -16.26 -15.44
N MET A 179 5.83 -16.66 -16.70
CA MET A 179 6.60 -17.73 -17.34
C MET A 179 7.94 -17.20 -17.88
N GLY A 180 8.62 -16.36 -17.08
CA GLY A 180 9.93 -15.82 -17.39
C GLY A 180 11.03 -16.83 -17.08
N THR A 181 12.03 -16.91 -17.96
CA THR A 181 13.23 -17.75 -17.78
C THR A 181 14.00 -17.39 -16.49
N GLU A 182 13.89 -16.13 -16.07
CA GLU A 182 14.50 -15.57 -14.87
C GLU A 182 13.92 -16.14 -13.57
N ASN A 183 12.68 -16.63 -13.59
CA ASN A 183 12.00 -17.18 -12.42
C ASN A 183 12.14 -18.70 -12.31
N GLY A 184 12.73 -19.36 -13.32
CA GLY A 184 12.83 -20.82 -13.37
C GLY A 184 13.57 -21.43 -12.17
N LEU A 185 14.66 -20.81 -11.72
CA LEU A 185 15.38 -21.30 -10.53
C LEU A 185 14.53 -21.20 -9.26
N VAL A 186 13.74 -20.14 -9.10
CA VAL A 186 12.82 -20.01 -7.95
C VAL A 186 11.74 -21.08 -8.00
N ALA A 187 11.21 -21.40 -9.18
CA ALA A 187 10.24 -22.47 -9.34
C ALA A 187 10.81 -23.84 -8.94
N VAL A 188 12.06 -24.12 -9.33
CA VAL A 188 12.76 -25.35 -8.91
C VAL A 188 12.97 -25.36 -7.39
N MET A 189 13.51 -24.29 -6.82
CA MET A 189 13.75 -24.20 -5.38
C MET A 189 12.46 -24.34 -4.57
N GLN A 190 11.39 -23.65 -4.97
CA GLN A 190 10.10 -23.74 -4.30
C GLN A 190 9.52 -25.16 -4.37
N THR A 191 9.68 -25.86 -5.49
CA THR A 191 9.30 -27.27 -5.60
C THR A 191 10.07 -28.13 -4.61
N LEU A 192 11.39 -27.91 -4.48
CA LEU A 192 12.22 -28.64 -3.53
C LEU A 192 11.84 -28.37 -2.06
N PHE A 193 11.59 -27.11 -1.70
CA PHE A 193 11.18 -26.76 -0.33
C PHE A 193 9.80 -27.27 0.03
N ALA A 194 8.87 -27.25 -0.92
CA ALA A 194 7.50 -27.67 -0.69
C ALA A 194 7.32 -29.18 -0.56
N GLY A 195 8.24 -29.97 -1.15
CA GLY A 195 8.17 -31.43 -1.16
C GLY A 195 6.82 -31.94 -1.70
N ASP A 196 6.38 -33.07 -1.17
CA ASP A 196 5.12 -33.72 -1.58
C ASP A 196 3.88 -33.09 -0.92
N GLU A 197 4.06 -32.15 0.02
CA GLU A 197 2.96 -31.54 0.77
C GLU A 197 2.13 -30.55 -0.08
N VAL A 198 2.69 -30.05 -1.18
CA VAL A 198 2.07 -29.00 -2.00
C VAL A 198 1.85 -29.50 -3.42
N THR A 199 0.57 -29.54 -3.83
CA THR A 199 0.17 -29.96 -5.18
C THR A 199 0.69 -29.04 -6.29
N ILE A 200 0.76 -27.72 -6.05
CA ILE A 200 1.21 -26.73 -7.04
C ILE A 200 2.17 -25.72 -6.36
N PRO A 201 3.46 -26.06 -6.24
CA PRO A 201 4.44 -25.24 -5.54
C PRO A 201 4.71 -23.91 -6.28
N PHE A 202 4.69 -23.91 -7.60
CA PHE A 202 4.83 -22.70 -8.41
C PHE A 202 3.69 -22.57 -9.44
N ILE A 203 3.00 -21.43 -9.42
CA ILE A 203 1.89 -21.11 -10.31
C ILE A 203 2.39 -20.15 -11.38
N TYR A 204 2.53 -20.65 -12.60
CA TYR A 204 2.73 -19.81 -13.78
C TYR A 204 1.41 -19.16 -14.19
N GLY A 205 1.43 -17.86 -14.43
CA GLY A 205 0.25 -17.14 -14.91
C GLY A 205 0.60 -15.89 -15.67
N LYS A 206 -0.36 -15.40 -16.47
CA LYS A 206 -0.24 -14.08 -17.11
C LYS A 206 -0.07 -13.00 -16.04
N SER A 207 0.63 -11.92 -16.36
CA SER A 207 0.79 -10.74 -15.48
C SER A 207 -0.55 -10.24 -14.92
N THR A 208 -1.63 -10.31 -15.71
CA THR A 208 -3.00 -9.96 -15.28
C THR A 208 -3.52 -10.78 -14.10
N MET A 209 -3.00 -11.98 -13.88
CA MET A 209 -3.30 -12.89 -12.76
C MET A 209 -2.34 -12.72 -11.58
N ASN A 210 -1.22 -12.02 -11.78
CA ASN A 210 -0.28 -11.58 -10.75
C ASN A 210 -0.76 -10.27 -10.10
N THR A 211 -2.05 -10.21 -9.79
CA THR A 211 -2.76 -8.95 -9.50
C THR A 211 -2.20 -8.22 -8.26
N ARG A 212 -1.60 -8.96 -7.32
CA ARG A 212 -1.15 -8.37 -6.05
C ARG A 212 0.08 -7.50 -6.23
N ILE A 213 1.08 -8.00 -6.96
CA ILE A 213 2.29 -7.24 -7.27
C ILE A 213 2.05 -6.19 -8.35
N GLU A 214 1.23 -6.47 -9.35
CA GLU A 214 0.85 -5.48 -10.37
C GLU A 214 0.11 -4.27 -9.79
N SER A 215 -0.82 -4.53 -8.86
CA SER A 215 -1.46 -3.46 -8.10
C SER A 215 -0.44 -2.65 -7.28
N TRP A 216 0.61 -3.30 -6.78
CA TRP A 216 1.66 -2.64 -6.02
C TRP A 216 2.59 -1.81 -6.92
N TRP A 217 2.93 -2.29 -8.12
CA TRP A 217 3.63 -1.49 -9.14
C TRP A 217 2.88 -0.21 -9.51
N GLY A 218 1.55 -0.29 -9.59
CA GLY A 218 0.70 0.88 -9.77
C GLY A 218 0.86 1.92 -8.66
N ILE A 219 1.10 1.47 -7.41
CA ILE A 219 1.41 2.35 -6.28
C ILE A 219 2.83 2.87 -6.40
N LEU A 220 3.83 2.00 -6.59
CA LEU A 220 5.23 2.37 -6.71
C LEU A 220 5.45 3.43 -7.79
N ARG A 221 4.85 3.24 -8.97
CA ARG A 221 4.90 4.19 -10.09
C ARG A 221 4.35 5.56 -9.68
N LYS A 222 3.13 5.59 -9.15
CA LYS A 222 2.45 6.85 -8.80
C LYS A 222 3.11 7.60 -7.65
N LYS A 223 3.73 6.87 -6.71
CA LYS A 223 4.23 7.43 -5.45
C LYS A 223 5.72 7.74 -5.45
N CYS A 224 6.51 7.00 -6.24
CA CYS A 224 7.97 7.07 -6.17
C CYS A 224 8.60 7.14 -7.58
N CYS A 225 8.41 6.11 -8.41
CA CYS A 225 9.19 5.99 -9.63
C CYS A 225 8.91 7.09 -10.66
N GLN A 226 7.75 7.77 -10.62
CA GLN A 226 7.49 8.87 -11.56
C GLN A 226 8.51 10.02 -11.42
N VAL A 227 8.95 10.33 -10.19
CA VAL A 227 9.96 11.36 -9.95
C VAL A 227 11.29 10.95 -10.58
N TRP A 228 11.72 9.72 -10.33
CA TRP A 228 12.97 9.17 -10.89
C TRP A 228 12.94 9.09 -12.41
N ILE A 229 11.81 8.69 -13.01
CA ILE A 229 11.66 8.66 -14.47
C ILE A 229 11.80 10.07 -15.05
N SER A 230 11.15 11.07 -14.46
CA SER A 230 11.26 12.46 -14.92
C SER A 230 12.68 13.00 -14.75
N ALA A 231 13.33 12.73 -13.62
CA ALA A 231 14.70 13.16 -13.36
C ALA A 231 15.70 12.54 -14.37
N MET A 232 15.62 11.22 -14.58
CA MET A 232 16.48 10.51 -15.54
C MET A 232 16.22 10.96 -16.98
N LYS A 233 14.96 11.24 -17.34
CA LYS A 233 14.62 11.82 -18.64
C LYS A 233 15.27 13.20 -18.82
N GLY A 234 15.22 14.07 -17.81
CA GLY A 234 15.86 15.38 -17.86
C GLY A 234 17.40 15.30 -17.98
N LEU A 235 18.03 14.32 -17.34
CA LEU A 235 19.47 14.07 -17.50
C LEU A 235 19.81 13.62 -18.93
N GLN A 236 18.97 12.77 -19.52
CA GLN A 236 19.12 12.33 -20.91
C GLN A 236 18.97 13.49 -21.89
N GLU A 237 17.99 14.37 -21.68
CA GLU A 237 17.77 15.57 -22.52
C GLU A 237 18.94 16.57 -22.44
N ARG A 238 19.63 16.65 -21.29
CA ARG A 238 20.83 17.48 -21.11
C ARG A 238 22.14 16.83 -21.62
N GLY A 239 22.07 15.64 -22.21
CA GLY A 239 23.27 14.91 -22.64
C GLY A 239 24.16 14.41 -21.49
N GLN A 240 23.64 14.38 -20.26
CA GLN A 240 24.36 13.93 -19.07
C GLN A 240 24.17 12.43 -18.81
N PHE A 241 23.35 11.76 -19.62
CA PHE A 241 23.09 10.33 -19.53
C PHE A 241 22.98 9.74 -20.94
N PHE A 242 23.93 8.90 -21.31
CA PHE A 242 23.93 8.19 -22.59
C PHE A 242 23.37 6.78 -22.41
N ARG A 243 22.46 6.40 -23.30
CA ARG A 243 21.91 5.05 -23.36
C ARG A 243 23.07 4.08 -23.59
N ARG A 244 23.34 3.17 -22.65
CA ARG A 244 24.06 1.94 -23.01
C ARG A 244 23.15 1.17 -23.96
N GLN A 245 23.54 1.09 -25.24
CA GLN A 245 22.99 0.10 -26.14
C GLN A 245 23.36 -1.27 -25.54
N THR A 246 22.34 -2.01 -25.10
CA THR A 246 22.41 -3.46 -24.91
C THR A 246 21.93 -4.11 -26.17
#